data_AF-A0A9P9IHE3-F1
#
_entry.id   AF-A0A9P9IHE3-F1
#
_cell.length_a   1.000
_cell.length_b   1.000
_cell.length_c   1.000
_cell.angle_alpha   90.00
_cell.angle_beta   90.00
_cell.angle_gamma   90.00
#
_symmetry.space_group_name_H-M   'P 1'
#
loop_
_entity.id
_entity.type
_entity.pdbx_description
1 polymer ?
#
loop_
_entity_poly.entity_id
_entity_poly.type
_entity_poly.pdbx_seq_one_letter_code
_entity_poly.pdbx_strand_id
1 'polypeptide(L)'
;MHPLNPTLSLVVLSKIAHATIYSLSITYDTTNFFTSFDFFNEKDPTNGFVEYVGFETAVSEGLAGDRNGAIYMGVDTTTVSPASGRKSVRVTSQTSFTHQMFLDS
;
A
#
# COMPACT_ATOMS: atom_id res chain seq x y z
N MET A 1 30.60 22.05 67.10
CA MET A 1 30.24 20.68 66.69
C MET A 1 29.40 20.80 65.43
N HIS A 2 29.89 20.29 64.30
CA HIS A 2 29.37 20.54 62.94
C HIS A 2 28.22 19.56 62.63
N PRO A 3 27.05 19.98 62.10
CA PRO A 3 26.04 19.03 61.68
C PRO A 3 26.42 18.40 60.32
N LEU A 4 26.32 17.07 60.22
CA LEU A 4 26.45 16.35 58.96
C LEU A 4 25.11 16.39 58.23
N ASN A 5 25.08 16.97 57.03
CA ASN A 5 23.90 17.03 56.18
C ASN A 5 23.94 15.86 55.18
N PRO A 6 22.98 14.90 55.21
CA PRO A 6 22.96 13.82 54.24
C PRO A 6 22.38 14.33 52.92
N THR A 7 23.22 14.54 51.92
CA THR A 7 22.76 14.81 50.55
C THR A 7 22.14 13.52 49.97
N LEU A 8 20.81 13.45 49.93
CA LEU A 8 20.11 12.48 49.09
C LEU A 8 20.35 12.84 47.62
N SER A 9 21.09 11.99 46.91
CA SER A 9 21.23 12.12 45.45
C SER A 9 20.09 11.37 44.77
N LEU A 10 19.19 12.11 44.12
CA LEU A 10 18.09 11.56 43.33
C LEU A 10 18.59 11.28 41.91
N VAL A 11 18.77 10.00 41.56
CA VAL A 11 19.03 9.60 40.18
C VAL A 11 17.70 9.47 39.45
N VAL A 12 17.40 10.45 38.58
CA VAL A 12 16.24 10.37 37.67
C VAL A 12 16.68 9.66 36.40
N LEU A 13 16.23 8.40 36.22
CA LEU A 13 16.41 7.68 34.96
C LEU A 13 15.26 8.08 34.02
N SER A 14 15.46 9.14 33.23
CA SER A 14 14.49 9.57 32.23
C SER A 14 14.41 8.54 31.10
N LYS A 15 13.35 7.73 31.07
CA LYS A 15 12.99 7.00 29.84
C LYS A 15 12.48 8.02 28.82
N ILE A 16 13.23 8.25 27.75
CA ILE A 16 12.73 9.01 26.60
C ILE A 16 11.67 8.14 25.93
N ALA A 17 10.40 8.46 26.14
CA ALA A 17 9.33 7.92 25.31
C ALA A 17 9.53 8.49 23.90
N HIS A 18 9.94 7.64 22.95
CA HIS A 18 9.94 7.99 21.54
C HIS A 18 8.50 8.00 21.05
N ALA A 19 7.88 9.18 21.01
CA ALA A 19 6.63 9.35 20.30
C ALA A 19 6.93 9.34 18.79
N THR A 20 6.58 8.26 18.10
CA THR A 20 6.60 8.24 16.64
C THR A 20 5.46 9.11 16.14
N ILE A 21 5.78 10.24 15.52
CA ILE A 21 4.80 11.11 14.86
C ILE A 21 4.67 10.63 13.43
N TYR A 22 3.47 10.22 13.03
CA TYR A 22 3.16 9.95 11.64
C TYR A 22 2.99 11.29 10.90
N SER A 23 3.62 11.39 9.74
CA SER A 23 3.38 12.47 8.78
C SER A 23 2.95 11.85 7.46
N LEU A 24 2.13 12.58 6.71
CA LEU A 24 1.73 12.17 5.37
C LEU A 24 2.97 12.12 4.47
N SER A 25 3.25 10.95 3.91
CA SER A 25 4.41 10.72 3.04
C SER A 25 4.00 10.79 1.56
N ILE A 26 3.00 9.99 1.17
CA ILE A 26 2.52 9.88 -0.21
C ILE A 26 1.00 9.81 -0.19
N THR A 27 0.37 10.53 -1.12
CA THR A 27 -1.04 10.36 -1.46
C THR A 27 -1.10 9.71 -2.84
N TYR A 28 -1.83 8.61 -2.95
CA TYR A 28 -2.17 8.02 -4.24
C TYR A 28 -3.60 8.40 -4.62
N ASP A 29 -3.77 8.95 -5.81
CA ASP A 29 -5.06 9.35 -6.38
C ASP A 29 -5.11 8.98 -7.88
N THR A 30 -6.19 9.37 -8.57
CA THR A 30 -6.38 9.04 -9.99
C THR A 30 -5.32 9.65 -10.91
N THR A 31 -4.55 10.64 -10.46
CA THR A 31 -3.51 11.31 -11.26
C THR A 31 -2.17 10.57 -11.25
N ASN A 32 -1.89 9.79 -10.20
CA ASN A 32 -0.57 9.16 -10.02
C ASN A 32 -0.60 7.65 -9.74
N PHE A 33 -1.77 7.06 -9.44
CA PHE A 33 -1.82 5.65 -9.05
C PHE A 33 -1.28 4.74 -10.14
N PHE A 34 -1.77 4.85 -11.37
CA PHE A 34 -1.38 3.95 -12.45
C PHE A 34 0.06 4.14 -12.96
N THR A 35 0.70 5.25 -12.61
CA THR A 35 2.12 5.49 -12.90
C THR A 35 3.04 5.13 -11.74
N SER A 36 2.50 4.90 -10.54
CA SER A 36 3.25 4.56 -9.33
C SER A 36 3.27 3.05 -9.03
N PHE A 37 2.54 2.26 -9.82
CA PHE A 37 2.38 0.82 -9.64
C PHE A 37 2.66 0.05 -10.94
N ASP A 38 3.35 -1.07 -10.80
CA ASP A 38 3.62 -2.01 -11.88
C ASP A 38 2.46 -3.00 -12.03
N PHE A 39 1.99 -3.21 -13.26
CA PHE A 39 0.96 -4.19 -13.59
C PHE A 39 1.59 -5.55 -13.87
N PHE A 40 1.32 -6.51 -13.01
CA PHE A 40 1.72 -7.89 -13.18
C PHE A 40 0.90 -8.54 -14.30
N ASN A 41 1.56 -9.20 -15.25
CA ASN A 41 0.94 -9.83 -16.42
C ASN A 41 1.45 -11.26 -16.67
N GLU A 42 2.07 -11.87 -15.65
CA GLU A 42 2.60 -13.23 -15.71
C GLU A 42 1.62 -14.24 -15.09
N LYS A 43 1.95 -15.53 -15.16
CA LYS A 43 1.15 -16.60 -14.52
C LYS A 43 1.04 -16.33 -13.01
N ASP A 44 -0.17 -16.49 -12.47
CA ASP A 44 -0.41 -16.31 -11.04
C ASP A 44 0.48 -17.23 -10.18
N PRO A 45 1.34 -16.68 -9.29
CA PRO A 45 2.20 -17.47 -8.41
C PRO A 45 1.43 -18.34 -7.41
N THR A 46 0.17 -17.99 -7.13
CA THR A 46 -0.71 -18.77 -6.23
C THR A 46 -1.52 -19.85 -6.96
N ASN A 47 -1.31 -20.03 -8.27
CA ASN A 47 -1.98 -21.00 -9.13
C ASN A 47 -3.53 -20.85 -9.17
N GLY A 48 -4.04 -19.63 -9.03
CA GLY A 48 -5.46 -19.31 -9.20
C GLY A 48 -5.93 -19.39 -10.66
N PHE A 49 -7.25 -19.49 -10.85
CA PHE A 49 -7.90 -19.46 -12.16
C PHE A 49 -8.11 -18.02 -12.64
N VAL A 50 -7.00 -17.31 -12.88
CA VAL A 50 -6.96 -15.89 -13.22
C VAL A 50 -5.95 -15.65 -14.35
N GLU A 51 -6.29 -14.72 -15.23
CA GLU A 51 -5.39 -14.18 -16.25
C GLU A 51 -5.07 -12.73 -15.90
N TYR A 52 -3.86 -12.45 -15.40
CA TYR A 52 -3.45 -11.09 -15.12
C TYR A 52 -3.01 -10.39 -16.41
N VAL A 53 -3.52 -9.20 -16.65
CA VAL A 53 -3.22 -8.41 -17.87
C VAL A 53 -2.45 -7.14 -17.53
N GLY A 54 -1.63 -6.68 -18.49
CA GLY A 54 -0.89 -5.42 -18.39
C GLY A 54 -1.80 -4.19 -18.46
N PHE A 55 -1.25 -3.02 -18.12
CA PHE A 55 -2.00 -1.76 -18.01
C PHE A 55 -2.78 -1.37 -19.28
N GLU A 56 -2.17 -1.44 -20.47
CA GLU A 56 -2.83 -1.07 -21.73
C GLU A 56 -4.06 -1.95 -22.02
N THR A 57 -3.93 -3.26 -21.82
CA THR A 57 -5.06 -4.21 -21.95
C THR A 57 -6.11 -3.93 -20.88
N ALA A 58 -5.69 -3.70 -19.63
CA ALA A 58 -6.60 -3.42 -18.54
C ALA A 58 -7.45 -2.15 -18.80
N VAL A 59 -6.85 -1.09 -19.32
CA VAL A 59 -7.57 0.15 -19.67
C VAL A 59 -8.51 -0.08 -20.85
N SER A 60 -8.02 -0.70 -21.92
CA SER A 60 -8.84 -0.93 -23.13
C SER A 60 -10.03 -1.86 -22.90
N GLU A 61 -9.90 -2.82 -21.99
CA GLU A 61 -10.97 -3.73 -21.58
C GLU A 61 -11.79 -3.20 -20.39
N GLY A 62 -11.51 -1.99 -19.89
CA GLY A 62 -12.25 -1.37 -18.79
C GLY A 62 -12.05 -2.06 -17.44
N LEU A 63 -10.92 -2.75 -17.24
CA LEU A 63 -10.50 -3.41 -16.00
C LEU A 63 -9.67 -2.47 -15.10
N ALA A 64 -9.13 -1.38 -15.63
CA ALA A 64 -8.43 -0.35 -14.85
C ALA A 64 -8.76 1.05 -15.39
N GLY A 65 -8.83 2.05 -14.52
CA GLY A 65 -9.00 3.45 -14.91
C GLY A 65 -9.54 4.33 -13.79
N ASP A 66 -10.04 5.51 -14.17
CA ASP A 66 -10.84 6.35 -13.28
C ASP A 66 -12.32 6.02 -13.49
N ARG A 67 -13.05 5.80 -12.39
CA ARG A 67 -14.50 5.74 -12.39
C ARG A 67 -15.06 6.66 -11.32
N ASN A 68 -15.72 7.73 -11.73
CA ASN A 68 -16.35 8.73 -10.86
C ASN A 68 -15.36 9.41 -9.89
N GLY A 69 -14.13 9.68 -10.32
CA GLY A 69 -13.10 10.31 -9.51
C GLY A 69 -12.38 9.35 -8.55
N ALA A 70 -12.59 8.04 -8.71
CA ALA A 70 -11.95 7.01 -7.91
C ALA A 70 -11.12 6.08 -8.80
N ILE A 71 -10.03 5.58 -8.23
CA ILE A 71 -9.22 4.53 -8.85
C ILE A 71 -10.09 3.28 -8.97
N TYR A 72 -10.30 2.82 -10.19
CA TYR A 72 -11.02 1.59 -10.50
C TYR A 72 -10.04 0.50 -10.89
N MET A 73 -10.20 -0.67 -10.26
CA MET A 73 -9.53 -1.91 -10.59
C MET A 73 -10.57 -3.01 -10.55
N GLY A 74 -10.68 -3.79 -11.62
CA GLY A 74 -11.76 -4.74 -11.81
C GLY A 74 -11.32 -6.04 -12.48
N VAL A 75 -12.33 -6.84 -12.79
CA VAL A 75 -12.22 -8.14 -13.46
C VAL A 75 -13.18 -8.19 -14.63
N ASP A 76 -12.92 -9.06 -15.61
CA ASP A 76 -13.87 -9.31 -16.68
C ASP A 76 -15.13 -9.98 -16.12
N THR A 77 -16.27 -9.30 -16.24
CA THR A 77 -17.59 -9.77 -15.77
C THR A 77 -18.49 -10.27 -16.90
N THR A 78 -17.99 -10.26 -18.14
CA THR A 78 -18.79 -10.46 -19.36
C THR A 78 -18.54 -11.81 -20.01
N THR A 79 -17.30 -12.30 -19.98
CA THR A 79 -16.95 -13.59 -20.60
C THR A 79 -17.44 -14.76 -19.74
N VAL A 80 -18.20 -15.65 -20.38
CA VAL A 80 -18.69 -16.91 -19.79
C VAL A 80 -17.62 -17.99 -19.99
N SER A 81 -17.24 -18.66 -18.90
CA SER A 81 -16.28 -19.78 -18.90
C SER A 81 -14.97 -19.54 -19.67
N PRO A 82 -14.20 -18.49 -19.33
CA PRO A 82 -12.94 -18.21 -20.01
C PRO A 82 -11.93 -19.35 -19.80
N ALA A 83 -11.21 -19.75 -20.85
CA ALA A 83 -10.34 -20.93 -20.84
C ALA A 83 -9.07 -20.74 -19.98
N SER A 84 -8.51 -19.53 -19.95
CA SER A 84 -7.22 -19.22 -19.31
C SER A 84 -7.36 -18.66 -17.88
N GLY A 85 -8.58 -18.62 -17.35
CA GLY A 85 -8.90 -17.86 -16.13
C GLY A 85 -9.68 -16.58 -16.45
N ARG A 86 -10.29 -15.98 -15.42
CA ARG A 86 -10.97 -14.69 -15.58
C ARG A 86 -9.94 -13.57 -15.59
N LYS A 87 -10.02 -12.66 -16.56
CA LYS A 87 -9.09 -11.53 -16.63
C LYS A 87 -9.23 -10.61 -15.41
N SER A 88 -8.10 -10.20 -14.87
CA SER A 88 -8.00 -9.31 -13.70
C SER A 88 -6.74 -8.47 -13.78
N VAL A 89 -6.64 -7.47 -12.91
CA VAL A 89 -5.40 -6.74 -12.67
C VAL A 89 -4.75 -7.16 -11.35
N ARG A 90 -3.43 -7.09 -11.29
CA ARG A 90 -2.63 -7.19 -10.07
C ARG A 90 -1.55 -6.13 -10.14
N VAL A 91 -1.46 -5.29 -9.11
CA VAL A 91 -0.53 -4.17 -9.08
C VAL A 91 0.45 -4.30 -7.93
N THR A 92 1.68 -3.83 -8.15
CA THR A 92 2.73 -3.76 -7.12
C THR A 92 3.27 -2.34 -7.09
N SER A 93 3.33 -1.70 -5.92
CA SER A 93 3.89 -0.35 -5.82
C SER A 93 5.38 -0.36 -6.16
N GLN A 94 5.83 0.64 -6.91
CA GLN A 94 7.26 0.83 -7.17
C GLN A 94 8.02 1.26 -5.88
N THR A 95 7.30 1.80 -4.90
CA THR A 95 7.84 2.13 -3.57
C THR A 95 7.64 0.96 -2.60
N SER A 96 8.66 0.67 -1.79
CA SER A 96 8.60 -0.29 -0.69
C SER A 96 8.63 0.44 0.65
N PHE A 97 7.96 -0.13 1.66
CA PHE A 97 7.82 0.46 2.97
C PHE A 97 8.30 -0.52 4.05
N THR A 98 9.22 -0.11 4.91
CA THR A 98 9.61 -0.88 6.10
C THR A 98 8.67 -0.59 7.27
N HIS A 99 8.27 0.67 7.44
CA HIS A 99 7.32 1.14 8.45
C HIS A 99 6.50 2.30 7.86
N GLN A 100 5.19 2.14 7.76
CA GLN A 100 4.28 3.18 7.23
C GLN A 100 2.88 2.94 7.82
N MET A 101 2.07 4.00 7.90
CA MET A 101 0.63 3.89 8.13
C MET A 101 -0.09 4.12 6.80
N PHE A 102 -0.94 3.19 6.41
CA PHE A 102 -1.80 3.31 5.22
C PHE A 102 -3.19 3.73 5.66
N LEU A 103 -3.76 4.69 4.94
CA LEU A 103 -5.08 5.26 5.21
C LEU A 103 -5.85 5.32 3.90
N ASP A 104 -7.15 5.05 3.96
CA ASP A 104 -8.14 5.39 2.95
C ASP A 104 -9.00 6.57 3.43
N SER A 105 -9.62 7.29 2.50
CA SER A 105 -10.45 8.48 2.75
C SER A 105 -11.82 8.33 2.14
#